data_AF-A0A964GLK9-F1
#
_entry.id   AF-A0A964GLK9-F1
#
_cell.length_a   1.000
_cell.length_b   1.000
_cell.length_c   1.000
_cell.angle_alpha   90.00
_cell.angle_beta   90.00
_cell.angle_gamma   90.00
#
_symmetry.space_group_name_H-M   'P 1'
#
loop_
_entity.id
_entity.type
_entity.pdbx_description
1 polymer ?
#
loop_
_entity_poly.entity_id
_entity_poly.type
_entity_poly.pdbx_seq_one_letter_code
_entity_poly.pdbx_strand_id
1 'polypeptide(L)'
;MAVETFTDVIEAIFTKMQVRYGATWLRQWEGVDMNLVKSDWGNELSGFARNLEPLRYALRNLPDRCPNVSQFRAIANCCPLPEFKQLEAPRASEKVVAEQIAKQTDLKAAMAPRHDPKEWARAKLKRAEAGERIRPIVLLFARQALGMEGKQKWQ
;
A
#
# COMPACT_ATOMS: atom_id res chain seq x y z
N MET A 1 10.13 -9.07 39.08
CA MET A 1 9.43 -7.96 38.41
C MET A 1 7.97 -8.15 38.72
N ALA A 2 7.36 -7.30 39.55
CA ALA A 2 5.92 -7.42 39.82
C ALA A 2 5.18 -7.34 38.48
N VAL A 3 4.25 -8.26 38.24
CA VAL A 3 3.34 -8.15 37.10
C VAL A 3 2.46 -6.94 37.40
N GLU A 4 2.74 -5.80 36.78
CA GLU A 4 1.86 -4.62 36.86
C GLU A 4 0.46 -5.07 36.48
N THR A 5 -0.48 -4.91 37.40
CA THR A 5 -1.87 -5.27 37.14
C THR A 5 -2.48 -4.20 36.24
N PHE A 6 -3.52 -4.57 35.49
CA PHE A 6 -4.19 -3.60 34.63
C PHE A 6 -4.77 -2.42 35.43
N THR A 7 -5.18 -2.67 36.69
CA THR A 7 -5.61 -1.64 37.63
C THR A 7 -4.51 -0.61 37.92
N ASP A 8 -3.26 -1.06 38.08
CA ASP A 8 -2.10 -0.16 38.29
C ASP A 8 -1.88 0.75 37.08
N VAL A 9 -2.15 0.25 35.87
CA VAL A 9 -2.09 1.05 34.64
C VAL A 9 -3.18 2.13 34.63
N ILE A 10 -4.40 1.81 35.07
CA ILE A 10 -5.48 2.80 35.19
C ILE A 10 -5.10 3.89 36.20
N GLU A 11 -4.54 3.51 37.35
CA GLU A 11 -4.04 4.48 38.35
C GLU A 11 -2.96 5.40 37.78
N ALA A 12 -2.03 4.84 37.01
CA ALA A 12 -0.98 5.62 36.35
C ALA A 12 -1.55 6.59 35.29
N ILE A 13 -2.57 6.17 34.52
CA ILE A 13 -3.28 7.04 33.57
C ILE A 13 -3.93 8.21 34.33
N PHE A 14 -4.70 7.93 35.39
CA PHE A 14 -5.38 8.97 36.18
C PHE A 14 -4.39 9.95 36.80
N THR A 15 -3.28 9.44 37.33
CA THR A 15 -2.18 10.27 37.85
C THR A 15 -1.62 11.18 36.76
N LYS A 16 -1.38 10.65 35.56
CA LYS A 16 -0.88 11.44 34.43
C LYS A 16 -1.87 12.52 33.99
N MET A 17 -3.17 12.20 33.94
CA MET A 17 -4.22 13.16 33.60
C MET A 17 -4.30 14.29 34.63
N GLN A 18 -4.20 13.96 35.91
CA GLN A 18 -4.16 14.95 36.98
C GLN A 18 -2.96 15.89 36.85
N VAL A 19 -1.77 15.39 36.52
CA VAL A 19 -0.59 16.24 36.30
C VAL A 19 -0.75 17.12 35.06
N ARG A 20 -1.39 16.64 33.99
CA ARG A 20 -1.52 17.38 32.73
C ARG A 20 -2.61 18.45 32.74
N TYR A 21 -3.76 18.16 33.34
CA TYR A 21 -4.93 19.04 33.32
C TYR A 21 -5.26 19.68 34.67
N GLY A 22 -4.62 19.22 35.76
CA GLY A 22 -4.79 19.77 37.10
C GLY A 22 -6.24 19.76 37.58
N ALA A 23 -6.69 20.91 38.09
CA ALA A 23 -8.02 21.07 38.67
C ALA A 23 -9.16 20.78 37.68
N THR A 24 -8.96 20.99 36.38
CA THR A 24 -9.99 20.72 35.36
C THR A 24 -10.34 19.23 35.31
N TRP A 25 -9.37 18.34 35.49
CA TRP A 25 -9.61 16.90 35.56
C TRP A 25 -10.40 16.51 36.81
N LEU A 26 -10.05 17.09 37.97
CA LEU A 26 -10.73 16.79 39.23
C LEU A 26 -12.18 17.30 39.22
N ARG A 27 -12.41 18.50 38.68
CA ARG A 27 -13.76 19.08 38.56
C ARG A 27 -14.68 18.30 37.64
N GLN A 28 -14.15 17.58 36.66
CA GLN A 28 -14.96 16.75 35.75
C GLN A 28 -15.70 15.63 36.49
N TRP A 29 -15.15 15.17 37.61
CA TRP A 29 -15.67 14.06 38.41
C TRP A 29 -16.17 14.52 39.79
N GLU A 30 -16.40 15.81 39.97
CA GLU A 30 -16.88 16.38 41.23
C GLU A 30 -18.26 15.79 41.57
N GLY A 31 -18.40 15.24 42.79
CA GLY A 31 -19.62 14.58 43.24
C GLY A 31 -19.79 13.11 42.78
N VAL A 32 -18.82 12.54 42.05
CA VAL A 32 -18.82 11.12 41.64
C VAL A 32 -17.76 10.35 42.40
N ASP A 33 -18.05 9.10 42.79
CA ASP A 33 -17.04 8.22 43.38
C ASP A 33 -15.96 7.87 42.35
N MET A 34 -14.74 8.33 42.62
CA MET A 34 -13.57 8.11 41.77
C MET A 34 -13.28 6.61 41.54
N ASN A 35 -13.60 5.74 42.50
CA ASN A 35 -13.39 4.30 42.34
C ASN A 35 -14.32 3.74 41.25
N LEU A 36 -15.58 4.20 41.19
CA LEU A 36 -16.50 3.81 40.13
C LEU A 36 -16.02 4.31 38.76
N VAL A 37 -15.49 5.53 38.69
CA VAL A 37 -14.94 6.08 37.45
C VAL A 37 -13.73 5.25 36.98
N LYS A 38 -12.83 4.88 37.88
CA LYS A 38 -11.67 4.03 37.55
C LYS A 38 -12.09 2.62 37.14
N SER A 39 -13.09 2.03 37.78
CA SER A 39 -13.66 0.73 37.37
C SER A 39 -14.28 0.81 35.98
N ASP A 40 -15.02 1.87 35.67
CA ASP A 40 -15.60 2.10 34.34
C ASP A 40 -14.50 2.24 33.26
N TRP A 41 -13.46 3.03 33.54
CA TRP A 41 -12.28 3.14 32.68
C TRP A 41 -11.57 1.80 32.50
N GLY A 42 -11.45 1.00 33.55
CA GLY A 42 -10.90 -0.35 33.49
C GLY A 42 -11.69 -1.26 32.56
N ASN A 43 -13.02 -1.19 32.59
CA ASN A 43 -13.88 -2.00 31.73
C ASN A 43 -13.78 -1.55 30.26
N GLU A 44 -13.88 -0.25 30.00
CA GLU A 44 -13.82 0.32 28.64
C GLU A 44 -12.46 0.13 27.95
N LEU A 45 -11.38 0.18 28.74
CA LEU A 45 -10.01 0.01 28.24
C LEU A 45 -9.51 -1.44 28.34
N SER A 46 -10.31 -2.36 28.86
CA SER A 46 -9.94 -3.78 29.05
C SER A 46 -9.45 -4.46 27.76
N GLY A 47 -9.94 -4.01 26.59
CA GLY A 47 -9.48 -4.48 25.28
C GLY A 47 -7.98 -4.26 25.02
N PHE A 48 -7.36 -3.31 25.72
CA PHE A 48 -5.93 -3.02 25.64
C PHE A 48 -5.09 -3.76 26.69
N ALA A 49 -5.70 -4.57 27.57
CA ALA A 49 -4.96 -5.25 28.64
C ALA A 49 -3.83 -6.16 28.13
N ARG A 50 -3.95 -6.68 26.90
CA ARG A 50 -2.91 -7.52 26.26
C ARG A 50 -1.81 -6.71 25.57
N ASN A 51 -2.09 -5.46 25.18
CA ASN A 51 -1.13 -4.58 24.51
C ASN A 51 -1.36 -3.15 24.98
N LEU A 52 -0.42 -2.63 25.78
CA LEU A 52 -0.49 -1.30 26.39
C LEU A 52 0.05 -0.19 25.47
N GLU A 53 0.63 -0.49 24.31
CA GLU A 53 1.20 0.53 23.42
C GLU A 53 0.16 1.55 22.93
N PRO A 54 -1.09 1.16 22.56
CA PRO A 54 -2.15 2.12 22.26
C PRO A 54 -2.44 3.11 23.40
N LEU A 55 -2.40 2.66 24.66
CA LEU A 55 -2.59 3.53 25.82
C LEU A 55 -1.42 4.50 26.00
N ARG A 56 -0.18 4.02 25.77
CA ARG A 56 1.03 4.86 25.76
C ARG A 56 0.96 5.92 24.65
N TYR A 57 0.49 5.54 23.47
CA TYR A 57 0.26 6.46 22.36
C TYR A 57 -0.77 7.54 22.73
N ALA A 58 -1.90 7.15 23.33
CA ALA A 58 -2.92 8.11 23.76
C ALA A 58 -2.40 9.10 24.82
N LEU A 59 -1.58 8.65 25.77
CA LEU A 59 -0.95 9.53 26.77
C LEU A 59 0.06 10.51 26.17
N ARG A 60 0.69 10.19 25.03
CA ARG A 60 1.58 11.11 24.30
C ARG A 60 0.81 12.12 23.45
N ASN A 61 -0.38 11.74 22.97
CA ASN A 61 -1.22 12.53 22.07
C ASN A 61 -2.49 13.05 22.78
N LEU A 62 -2.30 13.60 23.97
CA LEU A 62 -3.41 14.15 24.75
C LEU A 62 -3.90 15.49 24.17
N PRO A 63 -5.22 15.69 24.05
CA PRO A 63 -5.81 16.94 23.55
C PRO A 63 -5.69 18.10 24.57
N ASP A 64 -5.98 19.34 24.15
CA ASP A 64 -5.96 20.49 25.06
C ASP A 64 -7.06 20.44 26.13
N ARG A 65 -8.24 19.93 25.76
CA ARG A 65 -9.36 19.72 26.69
C ARG A 65 -9.26 18.31 27.29
N CYS A 66 -9.50 18.22 28.60
CA CYS A 66 -9.51 16.94 29.30
C CYS A 66 -10.50 15.93 28.68
N PRO A 67 -10.02 14.77 28.20
CA PRO A 67 -10.86 13.78 27.54
C PRO A 67 -11.61 12.89 28.53
N ASN A 68 -12.78 12.39 28.14
CA ASN A 68 -13.46 11.28 28.82
C ASN A 68 -12.92 9.91 28.34
N VAL A 69 -13.40 8.81 28.93
CA VAL A 69 -12.92 7.45 28.60
C VAL A 69 -13.08 7.11 27.12
N SER A 70 -14.23 7.44 26.52
CA SER A 70 -14.51 7.13 25.12
C SER A 70 -13.61 7.93 24.17
N GLN A 71 -13.35 9.21 24.48
CA GLN A 71 -12.42 10.05 23.73
C GLN A 71 -10.98 9.55 23.86
N PHE A 72 -10.56 9.18 25.07
CA PHE A 72 -9.23 8.61 25.30
C PHE A 72 -9.04 7.30 24.54
N ARG A 73 -10.05 6.42 24.56
CA ARG A 73 -10.09 5.17 23.78
C ARG A 73 -10.03 5.43 22.28
N ALA A 74 -10.71 6.45 21.77
CA ALA A 74 -10.64 6.83 20.37
C ALA A 74 -9.21 7.22 19.96
N ILE A 75 -8.50 8.00 20.78
CA ILE A 75 -7.10 8.35 20.54
C ILE A 75 -6.21 7.11 20.58
N ALA A 76 -6.42 6.20 21.53
CA ALA A 76 -5.67 4.95 21.61
C ALA A 76 -5.84 4.10 20.32
N ASN A 77 -7.04 4.05 19.76
CA ASN A 77 -7.31 3.35 18.51
C ASN A 77 -6.66 3.98 17.27
N CYS A 78 -6.24 5.24 17.34
CA CYS A 78 -5.46 5.89 16.29
C CYS A 78 -3.97 5.50 16.32
N CYS A 79 -3.54 4.65 17.26
CA CYS A 79 -2.16 4.18 17.32
C CYS A 79 -1.78 3.47 16.00
N PRO A 80 -0.72 3.92 15.31
CA PRO A 80 -0.27 3.27 14.09
C PRO A 80 0.15 1.82 14.39
N LEU A 81 -0.14 0.93 13.44
CA LEU A 81 0.31 -0.45 13.51
C LEU A 81 1.85 -0.50 13.52
N PRO A 82 2.46 -1.34 14.36
CA PRO A 82 3.91 -1.50 14.34
C PRO A 82 4.35 -1.96 12.95
N GLU A 83 5.37 -1.31 12.40
CA GLU A 83 5.97 -1.70 11.13
C GLU A 83 6.65 -3.06 11.31
N PHE A 84 5.99 -4.12 10.85
CA PHE A 84 6.64 -5.42 10.76
C PHE A 84 7.57 -5.41 9.56
N LYS A 85 8.88 -5.54 9.81
CA LYS A 85 9.84 -5.78 8.73
C LYS A 85 9.48 -7.12 8.08
N GLN A 86 8.92 -7.05 6.87
CA GLN A 86 8.51 -8.21 6.12
C GLN A 86 9.73 -9.14 5.96
N LEU A 87 9.56 -10.42 6.32
CA LEU A 87 10.59 -11.42 6.05
C LEU A 87 10.86 -11.44 4.54
N GLU A 88 12.13 -11.61 4.15
CA GLU A 88 12.46 -11.80 2.74
C GLU A 88 11.64 -12.97 2.20
N ALA A 89 10.96 -12.75 1.07
CA ALA A 89 10.14 -13.78 0.46
C ALA A 89 11.02 -15.03 0.22
N PRO A 90 10.52 -16.25 0.55
CA PRO A 90 11.25 -17.46 0.26
C PRO A 90 11.56 -17.50 -1.23
N ARG A 91 12.85 -17.67 -1.58
CA ARG A 91 13.27 -17.76 -2.99
C ARG A 91 12.47 -18.88 -3.64
N ALA A 92 11.75 -18.56 -4.72
CA ALA A 92 11.00 -19.55 -5.48
C ALA A 92 11.94 -20.69 -5.91
N SER A 93 11.49 -21.93 -5.77
CA SER A 93 12.26 -23.08 -6.24
C SER A 93 12.46 -22.98 -7.76
N GLU A 94 13.67 -23.27 -8.22
CA GLU A 94 14.09 -23.12 -9.63
C GLU A 94 13.15 -23.82 -10.61
N LYS A 95 12.52 -24.91 -10.17
CA LYS A 95 11.51 -25.66 -10.94
C LYS A 95 10.26 -24.84 -11.26
N VAL A 96 9.73 -24.10 -10.28
CA VAL A 96 8.54 -23.24 -10.47
C VAL A 96 8.87 -22.07 -11.37
N VAL A 97 10.08 -21.51 -11.24
CA VAL A 97 10.57 -20.44 -12.11
C VAL A 97 10.66 -20.92 -13.57
N ALA A 98 11.24 -22.10 -13.80
CA ALA A 98 11.36 -22.68 -15.14
C ALA A 98 9.98 -22.97 -15.78
N GLU A 99 9.03 -23.54 -15.03
CA GLU A 99 7.66 -23.81 -15.52
C GLU A 99 6.91 -22.52 -15.88
N GLN A 100 7.06 -21.45 -15.10
CA GLN A 100 6.42 -20.17 -15.40
C GLN A 100 7.06 -19.46 -16.60
N ILE A 101 8.39 -19.53 -16.73
CA ILE A 101 9.10 -19.00 -17.90
C ILE A 101 8.67 -19.76 -19.17
N ALA A 102 8.50 -21.09 -19.10
CA ALA A 102 8.02 -21.89 -20.22
C ALA A 102 6.60 -21.44 -20.66
N LYS A 103 5.66 -21.33 -19.71
CA LYS A 103 4.29 -20.84 -19.99
C LYS A 103 4.28 -19.44 -20.60
N GLN A 104 5.13 -18.53 -20.10
CA GLN A 104 5.22 -17.17 -20.66
C GLN A 104 5.83 -17.14 -22.05
N THR A 105 6.79 -18.04 -22.33
CA THR A 105 7.43 -18.14 -23.64
C THR A 105 6.44 -18.66 -24.68
N ASP A 106 5.65 -19.67 -24.33
CA ASP A 106 4.59 -20.21 -25.20
C ASP A 106 3.52 -19.16 -25.51
N LEU A 107 3.11 -18.36 -24.51
CA LEU A 107 2.17 -17.25 -24.71
C LEU A 107 2.74 -16.16 -25.61
N LYS A 108 4.02 -15.79 -25.43
CA LYS A 108 4.68 -14.82 -26.31
C LYS A 108 4.80 -15.33 -27.74
N ALA A 109 5.09 -16.61 -27.93
CA ALA A 109 5.14 -17.24 -29.24
C ALA A 109 3.75 -17.27 -29.90
N ALA A 110 2.70 -17.57 -29.14
CA ALA A 110 1.31 -17.55 -29.61
C ALA A 110 0.82 -16.14 -29.98
N MET A 111 1.30 -15.10 -29.28
CA MET A 111 0.97 -13.69 -29.55
C MET A 111 1.89 -13.03 -30.58
N ALA A 112 2.91 -13.74 -31.09
CA ALA A 112 3.77 -13.20 -32.13
C ALA A 112 2.93 -12.96 -33.41
N PRO A 113 3.10 -11.82 -34.09
CA PRO A 113 2.37 -11.53 -35.31
C PRO A 113 2.64 -12.62 -36.37
N ARG A 114 1.57 -13.22 -36.88
CA ARG A 114 1.60 -14.35 -37.84
C ARG A 114 2.29 -14.05 -39.17
N HIS A 115 2.41 -12.77 -39.51
CA HIS A 115 3.01 -12.29 -40.75
C HIS A 115 4.07 -11.24 -40.43
N ASP A 116 5.18 -11.26 -41.18
CA ASP A 116 6.18 -10.19 -41.09
C ASP A 116 5.52 -8.86 -41.52
N PRO A 117 5.53 -7.82 -40.66
CA PRO A 117 4.88 -6.54 -40.94
C PRO A 117 5.34 -5.85 -42.24
N LYS A 118 6.45 -6.28 -42.83
CA LYS A 118 7.01 -5.75 -44.09
C LYS A 118 6.71 -6.61 -45.32
N GLU A 119 5.95 -7.70 -45.19
CA GLU A 119 5.59 -8.57 -46.32
C GLU A 119 4.84 -7.84 -47.43
N TRP A 120 3.91 -6.95 -47.06
CA TRP A 120 3.14 -6.17 -48.03
C TRP A 120 4.05 -5.30 -48.91
N ALA A 121 5.13 -4.75 -48.34
CA ALA A 121 6.06 -3.88 -49.05
C ALA A 121 6.90 -4.68 -50.06
N ARG A 122 7.41 -5.85 -49.66
CA ARG A 122 8.12 -6.77 -50.58
C ARG A 122 7.21 -7.24 -51.71
N ALA A 123 5.95 -7.58 -51.41
CA ALA A 123 4.98 -8.00 -52.40
C ALA A 123 4.67 -6.90 -53.43
N LYS A 124 4.59 -5.63 -53.01
CA LYS A 124 4.37 -4.49 -53.93
C LYS A 124 5.57 -4.24 -54.84
N LEU A 125 6.80 -4.36 -54.34
CA LEU A 125 8.00 -4.24 -55.18
C LEU A 125 8.07 -5.36 -56.22
N LYS A 126 7.85 -6.62 -55.81
CA LYS A 126 7.85 -7.77 -56.73
C LYS A 126 6.83 -7.64 -57.87
N ARG A 127 5.65 -7.08 -57.58
CA ARG A 127 4.61 -6.82 -58.60
C ARG A 127 4.99 -5.68 -59.56
N ALA A 128 5.65 -4.64 -59.04
CA ALA A 128 6.17 -3.56 -59.87
C ALA A 128 7.27 -4.03 -60.81
N GLU A 129 8.18 -4.88 -60.31
CA GLU A 129 9.22 -5.55 -61.11
C GLU A 129 8.62 -6.46 -62.17
N ALA A 130 7.49 -7.12 -61.88
CA ALA A 130 6.73 -7.93 -62.85
C ALA A 130 5.96 -7.11 -63.90
N GLY A 131 6.09 -5.78 -63.92
CA GLY A 131 5.48 -4.90 -64.92
C GLY A 131 4.05 -4.46 -64.60
N GLU A 132 3.53 -4.74 -63.40
CA GLU A 132 2.22 -4.24 -62.97
C GLU A 132 2.29 -2.72 -62.72
N ARG A 133 1.34 -1.97 -63.27
CA ARG A 133 1.31 -0.51 -63.10
C ARG A 133 0.84 -0.12 -61.70
N ILE A 134 1.78 -0.03 -60.77
CA ILE A 134 1.54 0.41 -59.39
C ILE A 134 1.73 1.93 -59.28
N ARG A 135 0.88 2.59 -58.48
CA ARG A 135 0.96 4.03 -58.26
C ARG A 135 2.34 4.40 -57.66
N PRO A 136 3.04 5.43 -58.18
CA PRO A 136 4.39 5.79 -57.73
C PRO A 136 4.52 6.01 -56.21
N ILE A 137 3.52 6.62 -55.59
CA ILE A 137 3.51 6.85 -54.13
C ILE A 137 3.50 5.55 -53.30
N VAL A 138 2.89 4.48 -53.82
CA VAL A 138 2.84 3.17 -53.15
C VAL A 138 4.22 2.49 -53.19
N LEU A 139 4.99 2.72 -54.26
CA LEU A 139 6.36 2.22 -54.36
C LEU A 139 7.31 2.97 -53.42
N LEU A 140 7.13 4.29 -53.30
CA LEU A 140 7.87 5.12 -52.34
C LEU A 140 7.66 4.60 -50.91
N PHE A 141 6.41 4.39 -50.49
CA PHE A 141 6.10 3.90 -49.14
C PHE A 141 6.58 2.46 -48.90
N ALA A 142 6.53 1.59 -49.92
CA ALA A 142 7.09 0.25 -49.82
C ALA A 142 8.62 0.29 -49.63
N ARG A 143 9.34 1.14 -50.37
CA ARG A 143 10.80 1.32 -50.23
C ARG A 143 11.17 1.92 -48.88
N GLN A 144 10.43 2.91 -48.40
CA GLN A 144 10.62 3.51 -47.07
C GLN A 144 10.37 2.50 -45.94
N ALA A 145 9.30 1.70 -46.02
CA ALA A 145 9.02 0.66 -45.03
C ALA A 145 10.15 -0.40 -44.96
N LEU A 146 10.82 -0.65 -46.09
CA LEU A 146 11.98 -1.53 -46.19
C LEU A 146 13.32 -0.85 -45.90
N GLY A 147 13.34 0.46 -45.65
CA GLY A 147 14.56 1.23 -45.38
C GLY A 147 15.46 1.47 -46.60
N MET A 148 14.94 1.25 -47.81
CA MET A 148 15.66 1.48 -49.07
C MET A 148 15.73 2.95 -49.46
N GLU A 149 14.83 3.78 -48.93
CA GLU A 149 14.83 5.24 -49.09
C GLU A 149 14.84 5.89 -47.71
N GLY A 150 15.55 7.03 -47.60
CA GLY A 150 15.61 7.81 -46.38
C GLY A 150 14.23 8.28 -45.93
N LYS A 151 14.06 8.45 -44.61
CA LYS A 151 12.86 9.05 -44.01
C LYS A 151 12.58 10.40 -44.67
N GLN A 152 11.32 10.72 -44.90
CA GLN A 152 10.97 12.05 -45.40
C GLN A 152 11.32 13.11 -44.34
N LYS A 153 11.59 14.34 -44.78
CA LYS A 153 12.07 15.46 -43.93
C LYS A 153 11.19 15.76 -42.70
N TRP A 154 9.97 15.23 -42.64
CA TRP A 154 8.96 15.47 -41.60
C TRP A 154 8.67 14.23 -40.72
N GLN A 155 9.40 13.12 -40.91
CA GLN A 155 9.32 11.89 -40.11
C GLN A 155 10.37 11.81 -39.00
#